data_AF-A0A924VRC0-F1
#
_entry.id   AF-A0A924VRC0-F1
#
_cell.length_a   1.000
_cell.length_b   1.000
_cell.length_c   1.000
_cell.angle_alpha   90.00
_cell.angle_beta   90.00
_cell.angle_gamma   90.00
#
_symmetry.space_group_name_H-M   'P 1'
#
loop_
_entity.id
_entity.type
_entity.pdbx_description
1 polymer ?
#
loop_
_entity_poly.entity_id
_entity_poly.type
_entity_poly.pdbx_seq_one_letter_code
_entity_poly.pdbx_strand_id
1 'polypeptide(L)'
;MLTPLDIENIKFKKQMMGYNTLEVEEFLTALMEDYEALYKENNELKEKLNLFGDTIAHYKSMEDMLNHTLIVAQTTGEEIKRTAMEKADAIIKDGEIKAEQIALEAHKQLANVQFQYEDAKRNFLSFKAKFEALLYTQKNLLRDIMEDSNELAG
;
A
#
# COMPACT_ATOMS: atom_id res chain seq x y z
N MET A 1 58.45 -9.87 -21.16
CA MET A 1 59.04 -8.77 -21.95
C MET A 1 60.34 -8.39 -21.28
N LEU A 2 61.33 -7.97 -22.06
CA LEU A 2 62.54 -7.34 -21.50
C LEU A 2 62.13 -6.05 -20.79
N THR A 3 62.74 -5.76 -19.66
CA THR A 3 62.64 -4.47 -18.97
C THR A 3 63.72 -3.53 -19.50
N PRO A 4 63.59 -2.20 -19.29
CA PRO A 4 64.68 -1.27 -19.59
C PRO A 4 66.01 -1.72 -18.95
N LEU A 5 65.96 -2.25 -17.72
CA LEU A 5 67.11 -2.81 -17.01
C LEU A 5 67.70 -4.05 -17.70
N ASP A 6 66.86 -4.88 -18.32
CA ASP A 6 67.33 -6.04 -19.08
C ASP A 6 68.08 -5.62 -20.35
N ILE A 7 67.71 -4.48 -20.95
CA ILE A 7 68.37 -3.90 -22.14
C ILE A 7 69.73 -3.30 -21.77
N GLU A 8 69.81 -2.60 -20.63
CA GLU A 8 71.06 -2.02 -20.10
C GLU A 8 72.14 -3.08 -19.85
N ASN A 9 71.74 -4.28 -19.43
CA ASN A 9 72.67 -5.36 -19.07
C ASN A 9 73.08 -6.27 -20.26
N ILE A 10 72.65 -5.97 -21.49
CA ILE A 10 72.98 -6.79 -22.66
C ILE A 10 74.46 -6.58 -23.03
N LYS A 11 75.19 -7.71 -23.17
CA LYS A 11 76.58 -7.71 -23.65
C LYS A 11 76.68 -8.43 -24.99
N PHE A 12 77.19 -7.72 -26.00
CA PHE A 12 77.44 -8.27 -27.32
C PHE A 12 78.85 -8.84 -27.44
N LYS A 13 79.00 -9.96 -28.16
CA LYS A 13 80.30 -10.55 -28.47
C LYS A 13 80.96 -9.79 -29.63
N LYS A 14 82.27 -9.52 -29.53
CA LYS A 14 83.03 -8.86 -30.60
C LYS A 14 83.42 -9.87 -31.70
N GLN A 15 83.24 -9.49 -32.98
CA GLN A 15 83.68 -10.26 -34.15
C GLN A 15 84.49 -9.36 -35.10
N MET A 16 85.38 -9.95 -35.91
CA MET A 16 86.35 -9.25 -36.75
C MET A 16 85.72 -8.32 -37.82
N MET A 17 84.47 -8.57 -38.21
CA MET A 17 83.66 -7.78 -39.14
C MET A 17 82.30 -7.48 -38.48
N GLY A 18 82.27 -6.54 -37.55
CA GLY A 18 81.07 -6.21 -36.77
C GLY A 18 80.69 -4.73 -36.85
N TYR A 19 79.54 -4.39 -36.28
CA TYR A 19 79.09 -3.00 -36.14
C TYR A 19 80.03 -2.20 -35.24
N ASN A 20 80.07 -0.88 -35.45
CA ASN A 20 80.79 0.05 -34.60
C ASN A 20 80.21 0.02 -33.19
N THR A 21 81.03 -0.29 -32.19
CA THR A 21 80.58 -0.44 -30.80
C THR A 21 80.04 0.86 -30.20
N LEU A 22 80.59 2.02 -30.59
CA LEU A 22 80.14 3.32 -30.11
C LEU A 22 78.74 3.67 -30.65
N GLU A 23 78.52 3.50 -31.96
CA GLU A 23 77.20 3.74 -32.57
C GLU A 23 76.12 2.81 -32.02
N VAL A 24 76.49 1.54 -31.72
CA VAL A 24 75.58 0.59 -31.08
C VAL A 24 75.26 1.01 -29.65
N GLU A 25 76.25 1.48 -28.87
CA GLU A 25 76.02 1.98 -27.51
C GLU A 25 75.12 3.22 -27.51
N GLU A 26 75.38 4.21 -28.37
CA GLU A 26 74.53 5.42 -28.49
C GLU A 26 73.09 5.07 -28.88
N PHE A 27 72.90 4.15 -29.84
CA PHE A 27 71.58 3.66 -30.22
C PHE A 27 70.87 2.95 -29.07
N LEU A 28 71.57 2.09 -28.32
CA LEU A 28 70.99 1.37 -27.19
C LEU A 28 70.61 2.32 -26.05
N THR A 29 71.37 3.38 -25.80
CA THR A 29 70.99 4.42 -24.83
C THR A 29 69.70 5.12 -25.25
N ALA A 30 69.61 5.60 -26.49
CA ALA A 30 68.39 6.25 -26.99
C ALA A 30 67.18 5.29 -26.99
N LEU A 31 67.38 4.03 -27.40
CA LEU A 31 66.35 3.00 -27.35
C LEU A 31 65.86 2.74 -25.92
N MET A 32 66.76 2.75 -24.94
CA MET A 32 66.44 2.49 -23.54
C MET A 32 65.60 3.62 -22.95
N GLU A 33 65.93 4.88 -23.26
CA GLU A 33 65.14 6.05 -22.84
C GLU A 33 63.71 5.99 -23.39
N ASP A 34 63.57 5.75 -24.70
CA ASP A 34 62.25 5.63 -25.35
C ASP A 34 61.46 4.44 -24.81
N TYR A 35 62.13 3.30 -24.60
CA TYR A 35 61.50 2.09 -24.09
C TYR A 35 61.07 2.22 -22.63
N GLU A 36 61.86 2.91 -21.79
CA GLU A 36 61.47 3.21 -20.41
C GLU A 36 60.23 4.11 -20.36
N ALA A 37 60.18 5.15 -21.19
CA ALA A 37 59.01 6.02 -21.31
C ALA A 37 57.76 5.23 -21.71
N LEU A 38 57.85 4.40 -22.76
CA LEU A 38 56.75 3.54 -23.20
C LEU A 38 56.34 2.51 -22.15
N TYR A 39 57.31 1.91 -21.45
CA TYR A 39 57.05 0.91 -20.41
C TYR A 39 56.28 1.53 -19.23
N LYS A 40 56.69 2.73 -18.80
CA LYS A 40 56.00 3.49 -17.74
C LYS A 40 54.59 3.88 -18.16
N GLU A 41 54.42 4.45 -19.36
CA GLU A 41 53.10 4.82 -19.88
C GLU A 41 52.18 3.60 -19.99
N ASN A 42 52.69 2.45 -20.45
CA ASN A 42 51.92 1.22 -20.55
C ASN A 42 51.40 0.74 -19.17
N ASN A 43 52.24 0.82 -18.14
CA ASN A 43 51.85 0.48 -16.78
C ASN A 43 50.80 1.45 -16.23
N GLU A 44 50.99 2.76 -16.42
CA GLU A 44 50.00 3.78 -16.02
C GLU A 44 48.66 3.58 -16.73
N LEU A 45 48.67 3.25 -18.03
CA LEU A 45 47.47 2.95 -18.80
C LEU A 45 46.77 1.69 -18.31
N LYS A 46 47.52 0.63 -17.97
CA LYS A 46 46.95 -0.60 -17.39
C LYS A 46 46.31 -0.35 -16.03
N GLU A 47 46.95 0.45 -15.17
CA GLU A 47 46.37 0.85 -13.88
C GLU A 47 45.07 1.63 -14.06
N LYS A 48 45.05 2.62 -14.97
CA LYS A 48 43.82 3.36 -15.31
C LYS A 48 42.74 2.46 -15.87
N LEU A 49 43.09 1.49 -16.72
CA LEU A 49 42.13 0.56 -17.29
C LEU A 49 41.48 -0.31 -16.21
N ASN A 50 42.28 -0.81 -15.26
CA ASN A 50 41.76 -1.57 -14.11
C ASN A 50 40.83 -0.70 -13.25
N LEU A 51 41.24 0.53 -12.92
CA LEU A 51 40.43 1.46 -12.15
C LEU A 51 39.09 1.77 -12.83
N PHE A 52 39.10 2.01 -14.15
CA PHE A 52 37.88 2.22 -14.91
C PHE A 52 37.02 0.96 -14.99
N GLY A 53 37.64 -0.22 -15.11
CA GLY A 53 36.94 -1.50 -15.03
C GLY A 53 36.19 -1.67 -13.71
N ASP A 54 36.85 -1.41 -12.59
CA ASP A 54 36.24 -1.48 -11.25
C ASP A 54 35.12 -0.46 -11.08
N THR A 55 35.33 0.76 -11.58
CA THR A 55 34.33 1.83 -11.55
C THR A 55 33.08 1.46 -12.35
N ILE A 56 33.25 0.90 -13.56
CA ILE A 56 32.14 0.42 -14.39
C ILE A 56 31.39 -0.72 -13.69
N ALA A 57 32.11 -1.66 -13.08
CA ALA A 57 31.49 -2.76 -12.33
C ALA A 57 30.66 -2.24 -11.15
N HIS A 58 31.17 -1.24 -10.42
CA HIS A 58 30.44 -0.58 -9.35
C HIS A 58 29.16 0.10 -9.85
N TYR A 59 29.23 0.87 -10.93
CA TYR A 59 28.06 1.54 -11.51
C TYR A 59 27.00 0.54 -11.99
N LYS A 60 27.40 -0.56 -12.63
CA LYS A 60 26.47 -1.63 -13.03
C LYS A 60 25.75 -2.26 -11.84
N SER A 61 26.48 -2.56 -10.77
CA SER A 61 25.88 -3.11 -9.54
C SER A 61 24.88 -2.13 -8.91
N MET A 62 25.19 -0.84 -8.91
CA MET A 62 24.28 0.20 -8.43
C MET A 62 23.05 0.36 -9.32
N GLU A 63 23.21 0.27 -10.65
CA GLU A 63 22.10 0.28 -11.60
C GLU A 63 21.15 -0.91 -11.38
N ASP A 64 21.70 -2.12 -11.20
CA ASP A 64 20.92 -3.33 -10.92
C ASP A 64 20.14 -3.20 -9.60
N MET A 65 20.79 -2.68 -8.54
CA MET A 65 20.15 -2.42 -7.26
C MET A 65 19.03 -1.38 -7.38
N LEU A 66 19.26 -0.31 -8.14
CA LEU A 66 18.25 0.73 -8.36
C LEU A 66 17.04 0.17 -9.11
N ASN A 67 17.27 -0.58 -10.19
CA ASN A 67 16.22 -1.24 -10.95
C ASN A 67 15.41 -2.21 -10.08
N HIS A 68 16.08 -3.03 -9.26
CA HIS A 68 15.40 -3.92 -8.34
C HIS A 68 14.55 -3.13 -7.32
N THR A 69 15.10 -2.06 -6.75
CA THR A 69 14.41 -1.20 -5.78
C THR A 69 13.18 -0.54 -6.42
N LEU A 70 13.27 -0.08 -7.66
CA LEU A 70 12.14 0.50 -8.40
C LEU A 70 11.02 -0.52 -8.61
N ILE A 71 11.37 -1.75 -9.00
CA ILE A 71 10.39 -2.84 -9.18
C ILE A 71 9.69 -3.16 -7.86
N VAL A 72 10.44 -3.26 -6.77
CA VAL A 72 9.88 -3.50 -5.42
C VAL A 72 8.96 -2.35 -5.03
N ALA A 73 9.40 -1.10 -5.18
CA ALA A 73 8.60 0.07 -4.84
C ALA A 73 7.29 0.12 -5.65
N GLN A 74 7.34 -0.17 -6.95
CA GLN A 74 6.15 -0.26 -7.79
C GLN A 74 5.20 -1.38 -7.31
N THR A 75 5.73 -2.59 -7.11
CA THR A 75 4.94 -3.75 -6.67
C THR A 75 4.28 -3.48 -5.33
N THR A 76 5.01 -2.92 -4.37
CA THR A 76 4.47 -2.51 -3.06
C THR A 76 3.41 -1.43 -3.20
N GLY A 77 3.61 -0.44 -4.08
CA GLY A 77 2.61 0.59 -4.36
C GLY A 77 1.30 0.02 -4.91
N GLU A 78 1.41 -0.92 -5.86
CA GLU A 78 0.27 -1.63 -6.43
C GLU A 78 -0.46 -2.49 -5.39
N GLU A 79 0.30 -3.19 -4.53
CA GLU A 79 -0.26 -4.01 -3.45
C GLU A 79 -0.99 -3.17 -2.40
N ILE A 80 -0.43 -2.02 -2.00
CA ILE A 80 -1.08 -1.07 -1.09
C ILE A 80 -2.39 -0.58 -1.70
N LYS A 81 -2.38 -0.18 -2.98
CA LYS A 81 -3.58 0.28 -3.68
C LYS A 81 -4.65 -0.81 -3.73
N ARG A 82 -4.28 -2.05 -4.09
CA ARG A 82 -5.17 -3.20 -4.13
C ARG A 82 -5.80 -3.47 -2.76
N THR A 83 -4.97 -3.54 -1.72
CA THR A 83 -5.43 -3.81 -0.35
C THR A 83 -6.35 -2.69 0.16
N ALA A 84 -6.06 -1.43 -0.17
CA ALA A 84 -6.91 -0.31 0.19
C ALA A 84 -8.28 -0.39 -0.49
N MET A 85 -8.33 -0.75 -1.77
CA MET A 85 -9.57 -0.96 -2.52
C MET A 85 -10.40 -2.11 -1.93
N GLU A 86 -9.78 -3.27 -1.69
CA GLU A 86 -10.45 -4.43 -1.08
C GLU A 86 -11.04 -4.08 0.31
N LYS A 87 -10.31 -3.33 1.13
CA LYS A 87 -10.80 -2.86 2.43
C LYS A 87 -11.93 -1.85 2.30
N ALA A 88 -11.85 -0.93 1.34
CA ALA A 88 -12.91 0.06 1.11
C ALA A 88 -14.22 -0.64 0.70
N ASP A 89 -14.15 -1.60 -0.23
CA ASP A 89 -15.31 -2.38 -0.66
C ASP A 89 -15.90 -3.19 0.50
N ALA A 90 -15.05 -3.78 1.35
CA ALA A 90 -15.50 -4.50 2.54
C ALA A 90 -16.21 -3.58 3.55
N ILE A 91 -15.71 -2.36 3.76
CA ILE A 91 -16.33 -1.36 4.65
C ILE A 91 -17.69 -0.93 4.09
N ILE A 92 -17.78 -0.66 2.79
CA ILE A 92 -19.04 -0.28 2.15
C ILE A 92 -20.07 -1.40 2.33
N LYS A 93 -19.70 -2.64 2.02
CA LYS A 93 -20.59 -3.80 2.14
C LYS A 93 -21.04 -4.04 3.58
N ASP A 94 -20.14 -3.92 4.56
CA ASP A 94 -20.50 -4.03 5.99
C ASP A 94 -21.47 -2.91 6.41
N GLY A 95 -21.24 -1.69 5.90
CA GLY A 95 -22.14 -0.55 6.11
C GLY A 95 -23.54 -0.79 5.54
N GLU A 96 -23.63 -1.31 4.31
CA GLU A 96 -24.90 -1.66 3.66
C GLU A 96 -25.68 -2.72 4.46
N ILE A 97 -25.01 -3.79 4.89
CA ILE A 97 -25.62 -4.86 5.70
C ILE A 97 -26.14 -4.29 7.03
N LYS A 98 -25.36 -3.45 7.71
CA LYS A 98 -25.79 -2.82 8.96
C LYS A 98 -26.97 -1.89 8.76
N ALA A 99 -26.96 -1.10 7.69
CA ALA A 99 -28.07 -0.21 7.37
C ALA A 99 -29.36 -0.99 7.10
N GLU A 100 -29.28 -2.10 6.36
CA GLU A 100 -30.41 -2.99 6.09
C GLU A 100 -30.95 -3.62 7.39
N GLN A 101 -30.07 -4.08 8.27
CA GLN A 101 -30.46 -4.62 9.58
C GLN A 101 -31.18 -3.58 10.44
N ILE A 102 -30.64 -2.36 10.52
CA ILE A 102 -31.26 -1.26 11.27
C ILE A 102 -32.64 -0.92 10.69
N ALA A 103 -32.77 -0.85 9.37
CA ALA A 103 -34.04 -0.58 8.72
C ALA A 103 -35.08 -1.67 9.02
N LEU A 104 -34.68 -2.94 8.93
CA LEU A 104 -35.54 -4.09 9.24
C LEU A 104 -36.01 -4.05 10.71
N GLU A 105 -35.09 -3.77 11.63
CA GLU A 105 -35.42 -3.69 13.06
C GLU A 105 -36.37 -2.52 13.34
N ALA A 106 -36.14 -1.35 12.74
CA ALA A 106 -37.02 -0.19 12.86
C ALA A 106 -38.43 -0.50 12.32
N HIS A 107 -38.54 -1.17 11.17
CA HIS A 107 -39.83 -1.60 10.62
C HIS A 107 -40.56 -2.58 11.55
N LYS A 108 -39.84 -3.53 12.14
CA LYS A 108 -40.41 -4.47 13.11
C LYS A 108 -40.92 -3.77 14.37
N GLN A 109 -40.15 -2.81 14.89
CA GLN A 109 -40.57 -2.01 16.04
C GLN A 109 -41.80 -1.16 15.71
N LEU A 110 -41.84 -0.53 14.53
CA LEU A 110 -43.00 0.25 14.08
C LEU A 110 -44.25 -0.62 13.99
N ALA A 111 -44.15 -1.81 13.38
CA ALA A 111 -45.26 -2.74 13.28
C ALA A 111 -45.78 -3.17 14.66
N ASN A 112 -44.88 -3.41 15.62
CA ASN A 112 -45.26 -3.73 17.00
C ASN A 112 -45.98 -2.55 17.69
N VAL A 113 -45.48 -1.32 17.54
CA VAL A 113 -46.13 -0.13 18.11
C VAL A 113 -47.51 0.09 17.50
N GLN A 114 -47.67 -0.08 16.18
CA GLN A 114 -48.96 0.00 15.50
C GLN A 114 -49.95 -1.04 16.04
N PHE A 115 -49.50 -2.28 16.23
CA PHE A 115 -50.32 -3.34 16.81
C PHE A 115 -50.79 -2.98 18.23
N GLN A 116 -49.87 -2.52 19.09
CA GLN A 116 -50.18 -2.09 20.45
C GLN A 116 -51.16 -0.91 20.47
N TYR A 117 -50.99 0.04 19.56
CA TYR A 117 -51.88 1.19 19.42
C TYR A 117 -53.31 0.77 19.04
N GLU A 118 -53.46 -0.09 18.02
CA GLU A 118 -54.78 -0.58 17.61
C GLU A 118 -55.46 -1.43 18.70
N ASP A 119 -54.70 -2.24 19.44
CA ASP A 119 -55.23 -2.98 20.59
C ASP A 119 -55.72 -2.04 21.70
N ALA A 120 -54.91 -1.06 22.08
CA ALA A 120 -55.27 -0.07 23.09
C ALA A 120 -56.52 0.75 22.68
N LYS A 121 -56.58 1.16 21.41
CA LYS A 121 -57.74 1.87 20.83
C LYS A 121 -59.00 1.01 20.87
N ARG A 122 -58.91 -0.27 20.51
CA ARG A 122 -60.03 -1.22 20.61
C ARG A 122 -60.51 -1.37 22.05
N ASN A 123 -59.57 -1.51 22.99
CA ASN A 123 -59.88 -1.63 24.41
C ASN A 123 -60.58 -0.36 24.93
N PHE A 124 -60.10 0.82 24.53
CA PHE A 124 -60.72 2.11 24.86
C PHE A 124 -62.15 2.24 24.31
N LEU A 125 -62.37 1.89 23.04
CA LEU A 125 -63.70 1.94 22.44
C LEU A 125 -64.68 0.97 23.12
N SER A 126 -64.22 -0.24 23.45
CA SER A 126 -65.01 -1.22 24.21
C SER A 126 -65.36 -0.71 25.61
N PHE A 127 -64.40 -0.11 26.31
CA PHE A 127 -64.63 0.53 27.60
C PHE A 127 -65.66 1.66 27.51
N LYS A 128 -65.51 2.55 26.53
CA LYS A 128 -66.44 3.65 26.28
C LYS A 128 -67.87 3.14 26.07
N ALA A 129 -68.07 2.16 25.21
CA ALA A 129 -69.39 1.59 24.93
C ALA A 129 -70.03 0.95 26.19
N LYS A 130 -69.25 0.22 26.98
CA LYS A 130 -69.71 -0.36 28.26
C LYS A 130 -70.09 0.72 29.26
N PHE A 131 -69.31 1.80 29.32
CA PHE A 131 -69.57 2.92 30.23
C PHE A 131 -70.82 3.69 29.84
N GLU A 132 -71.02 3.99 28.55
CA GLU A 132 -72.24 4.61 28.03
C GLU A 132 -73.48 3.75 28.32
N ALA A 133 -73.38 2.44 28.13
CA ALA A 133 -74.47 1.52 28.46
C ALA A 133 -74.79 1.52 29.97
N LEU A 134 -73.77 1.54 30.83
CA LEU A 134 -73.95 1.62 32.28
C LEU A 134 -74.63 2.93 32.69
N LEU A 135 -74.19 4.08 32.15
CA LEU A 135 -74.82 5.37 32.43
C LEU A 135 -76.28 5.41 31.97
N TYR A 136 -76.58 4.86 30.79
CA TYR A 136 -77.95 4.76 30.28
C TYR A 136 -78.85 3.94 31.21
N THR A 137 -78.37 2.76 31.65
CA THR A 137 -79.08 1.92 32.60
C THR A 137 -79.32 2.64 33.93
N GLN A 138 -78.30 3.30 34.49
CA GLN A 138 -78.43 4.04 35.75
C GLN A 138 -79.40 5.22 35.63
N LYS A 139 -79.39 5.93 34.50
CA LYS A 139 -80.34 7.01 34.23
C LYS A 139 -81.78 6.51 34.17
N ASN A 140 -82.03 5.39 33.51
CA ASN A 140 -83.37 4.81 33.43
C ASN A 140 -83.86 4.36 34.81
N LEU A 141 -83.02 3.69 35.60
CA LEU A 141 -83.36 3.31 36.98
C LEU A 141 -83.77 4.52 37.82
N LEU A 142 -83.04 5.64 37.72
CA LEU A 142 -83.41 6.86 38.45
C LEU A 142 -84.75 7.44 37.98
N ARG A 143 -85.04 7.40 36.67
CA ARG A 143 -86.33 7.85 36.15
C ARG A 143 -87.46 6.98 36.67
N ASP A 144 -87.30 5.66 36.63
CA ASP A 144 -88.31 4.71 37.08
C ASP A 144 -88.59 4.89 38.59
N ILE A 145 -87.56 5.09 39.42
CA ILE A 145 -87.71 5.41 40.85
C ILE A 145 -88.48 6.73 41.06
N MET A 146 -88.23 7.75 40.24
CA MET A 146 -88.93 9.04 40.34
C MET A 146 -90.40 8.96 39.89
N GLU A 147 -90.71 8.13 38.89
CA GLU A 147 -92.08 7.86 38.45
C GLU A 147 -92.86 7.12 39.55
N ASP A 148 -92.28 6.06 40.13
CA ASP A 148 -92.87 5.33 41.26
C ASP A 148 -93.10 6.24 42.50
N SER A 149 -92.17 7.17 42.75
CA SER A 149 -92.28 8.12 43.87
C SER A 149 -93.40 9.15 43.67
N ASN A 150 -93.68 9.55 42.42
CA ASN A 150 -94.77 10.45 42.08
C ASN A 150 -96.14 9.76 42.12
N GLU A 151 -96.22 8.47 41.78
CA GLU A 151 -97.45 7.67 41.93
C GLU A 151 -97.81 7.40 43.40
N LEU A 152 -96.83 7.36 44.30
CA LEU A 152 -97.04 7.22 45.75
C LEU A 152 -97.39 8.54 46.46
N ALA A 153 -97.20 9.68 45.81
CA ALA A 153 -97.41 11.03 46.38
C ALA A 153 -98.66 11.75 45.84
N GLY A 154 -99.37 11.17 44.86
CA GLY A 154 -100.64 11.66 44.31
C GLY A 154 -101.83 10.85 44.81
#